data_AF-A0A517VNB8-F1
#
_entry.id   AF-A0A517VNB8-F1
#
_cell.length_a   1.000
_cell.length_b   1.000
_cell.length_c   1.000
_cell.angle_alpha   90.00
_cell.angle_beta   90.00
_cell.angle_gamma   90.00
#
_symmetry.space_group_name_H-M   'P 1'
#
loop_
_entity.id
_entity.type
_entity.pdbx_description
1 polymer ?
#
loop_
_entity_poly.entity_id
_entity_poly.type
_entity_poly.pdbx_seq_one_letter_code
_entity_poly.pdbx_strand_id
1 'polypeptide(L)'
;MDCDQSVSVHELISTWLPQPFALSPWATWTLFSLIRHRQRQAFVAEIVRDRLGVKLEDLAQRGYAAHPPDKGRGVVPGLADWEYNLHGRGCCVTHRLSGIEIDVDFFDNTSDWFEPWFYQCYLSTLKTPEIWEKRLMELHPQFSDQGPPFETIKLAFTELQEAAFLEAHSERTSIVKLAFDERALSSQMTWFETAAEDSHLLMRLAAVIGDWPLVGDLQTAENVEGNVTEAAKQVIALREQKLIRLFAEENQQKVALKGLQEIDSVFLDEYITTILKQGIPEVETALEMLLKRNDKTWCPLIHEFYQQFNPAGSVDEFPRPEIWGQCLEFLFRHQYSFPEAAEVFSNVHQYCLGEAVVLALEYRPSQALKLFRAALRSEIPNNRMIAAAVLALIDQPWSRQELLDAFRESDESDQTAECRAALLETQCSQVHQIVLEWQARHPFQRQSNEWMTVEEVNIQSLPVYLQWEMDGLRERILPLRNVILPEFENE
;
A
#
# COMPACT_ATOMS: atom_id res chain seq x y z
N MET A 1 11.66 -23.51 40.65
CA MET A 1 10.60 -24.31 40.02
C MET A 1 11.03 -24.42 38.58
N ASP A 2 11.76 -25.50 38.28
CA ASP A 2 12.50 -25.68 37.03
C ASP A 2 11.54 -25.85 35.86
N CYS A 3 11.65 -24.94 34.89
CA CYS A 3 11.06 -25.08 33.57
C CYS A 3 12.20 -25.42 32.61
N ASP A 4 12.73 -26.64 32.71
CA ASP A 4 13.81 -27.13 31.86
C ASP A 4 13.37 -28.42 31.14
N GLN A 5 12.38 -28.26 30.27
CA GLN A 5 12.03 -29.24 29.24
C GLN A 5 11.77 -28.49 27.93
N SER A 6 12.76 -27.73 27.46
CA SER A 6 12.76 -27.25 26.08
C SER A 6 12.99 -28.45 25.17
N VAL A 7 11.94 -28.96 24.54
CA VAL A 7 12.05 -29.84 23.37
C VAL A 7 13.01 -29.16 22.40
N SER A 8 14.17 -29.77 22.14
CA SER A 8 15.19 -29.15 21.29
C SER A 8 14.63 -28.97 19.88
N VAL A 9 15.03 -27.94 19.14
CA VAL A 9 14.61 -27.80 17.72
C VAL A 9 15.01 -29.04 16.91
N HIS A 10 16.07 -29.75 17.29
CA HIS A 10 16.39 -31.04 16.69
C HIS A 10 15.30 -32.08 16.94
N GLU A 11 14.74 -32.12 18.15
CA GLU A 11 13.62 -32.99 18.51
C GLU A 11 12.33 -32.52 17.83
N LEU A 12 12.04 -31.21 17.77
CA LEU A 12 10.91 -30.65 17.01
C LEU A 12 11.03 -30.99 15.51
N ILE A 13 12.16 -30.70 14.87
CA ILE A 13 12.43 -31.06 13.47
C ILE A 13 12.33 -32.58 13.28
N SER A 14 12.91 -33.39 14.17
CA SER A 14 12.85 -34.86 14.06
C SER A 14 11.47 -35.46 14.35
N THR A 15 10.66 -34.84 15.20
CA THR A 15 9.28 -35.26 15.51
C THR A 15 8.33 -34.91 14.38
N TRP A 16 8.54 -33.77 13.71
CA TRP A 16 7.68 -33.29 12.63
C TRP A 16 8.16 -33.69 11.22
N LEU A 17 9.45 -34.05 11.03
CA LEU A 17 9.95 -34.60 9.76
C LEU A 17 9.08 -35.76 9.17
N PRO A 18 8.58 -36.72 9.98
CA PRO A 18 7.72 -37.79 9.47
C PRO A 18 6.25 -37.39 9.31
N GLN A 19 5.83 -36.19 9.73
CA GLN A 19 4.44 -35.70 9.66
C GLN A 19 4.40 -34.35 8.93
N PRO A 20 4.09 -34.33 7.62
CA PRO A 20 4.02 -33.07 6.88
C PRO A 20 2.99 -32.14 7.52
N PHE A 21 3.38 -30.87 7.71
CA PHE A 21 2.43 -29.82 8.09
C PHE A 21 1.28 -29.80 7.07
N ALA A 22 0.04 -29.76 7.56
CA ALA A 22 -1.14 -29.68 6.69
C ALA A 22 -1.26 -28.32 5.98
N LEU A 23 -0.47 -27.34 6.41
CA LEU A 23 -0.38 -25.99 5.86
C LEU A 23 0.60 -25.94 4.70
N SER A 24 0.32 -25.06 3.74
CA SER A 24 1.27 -24.67 2.72
C SER A 24 2.46 -23.91 3.31
N PRO A 25 3.58 -23.80 2.57
CA PRO A 25 4.71 -22.98 2.99
C PRO A 25 4.33 -21.52 3.25
N TRP A 26 3.51 -20.92 2.39
CA TRP A 26 2.99 -19.54 2.55
C TRP A 26 2.26 -19.36 3.89
N ALA A 27 1.36 -20.30 4.24
CA ALA A 27 0.62 -20.24 5.50
C ALA A 27 1.53 -20.48 6.72
N THR A 28 2.47 -21.42 6.63
CA THR A 28 3.35 -21.77 7.75
C THR A 28 4.33 -20.64 8.09
N TRP A 29 4.97 -20.03 7.09
CA TRP A 29 5.83 -18.86 7.30
C TRP A 29 5.04 -17.66 7.82
N THR A 30 3.80 -17.47 7.35
CA THR A 30 2.89 -16.44 7.88
C THR A 30 2.58 -16.67 9.35
N LEU A 31 2.27 -17.90 9.75
CA LEU A 31 2.01 -18.24 11.15
C LEU A 31 3.21 -17.91 12.04
N PHE A 32 4.42 -18.32 11.65
CA PHE A 32 5.63 -18.02 12.39
C PHE A 32 5.85 -16.50 12.51
N SER A 33 5.71 -15.78 11.41
CA SER A 33 5.85 -14.32 11.44
C SER A 33 4.80 -13.63 12.32
N LEU A 34 3.55 -14.13 12.37
CA LEU A 34 2.51 -13.63 13.28
C LEU A 34 2.82 -13.91 14.75
N ILE A 35 3.40 -15.07 15.08
CA ILE A 35 3.87 -15.38 16.45
C ILE A 35 4.91 -14.36 16.92
N ARG A 36 5.81 -13.91 16.03
CA ARG A 36 6.77 -12.84 16.33
C ARG A 36 6.08 -11.48 16.44
N HIS A 37 5.19 -11.18 15.51
CA HIS A 37 4.45 -9.92 15.50
C HIS A 37 3.59 -9.74 16.76
N ARG A 38 3.07 -10.82 17.36
CA ARG A 38 2.32 -10.77 18.63
C ARG A 38 3.11 -10.12 19.77
N GLN A 39 4.42 -10.39 19.87
CA GLN A 39 5.29 -9.73 20.87
C GLN A 39 5.42 -8.23 20.60
N ARG A 40 5.48 -7.84 19.32
CA ARG A 40 5.55 -6.43 18.91
C ARG A 40 4.25 -5.69 19.23
N GLN A 41 3.09 -6.32 19.05
CA GLN A 41 1.81 -5.75 19.48
C GLN A 41 1.73 -5.60 21.02
N ALA A 42 2.31 -6.54 21.78
CA ALA A 42 2.38 -6.43 23.23
C ALA A 42 3.27 -5.26 23.68
N PHE A 43 4.35 -4.97 22.96
CA PHE A 43 5.18 -3.77 23.18
C PHE A 43 4.38 -2.46 22.98
N VAL A 44 3.54 -2.38 21.93
CA VAL A 44 2.66 -1.22 21.74
C VAL A 44 1.67 -1.08 22.89
N ALA A 45 1.07 -2.18 23.34
CA ALA A 45 0.16 -2.20 24.49
C ALA A 45 0.83 -1.70 25.78
N GLU A 46 2.10 -2.07 26.01
CA GLU A 46 2.91 -1.57 27.13
C GLU A 46 3.11 -0.06 27.03
N ILE A 47 3.46 0.48 25.85
CA ILE A 47 3.61 1.92 25.64
C ILE A 47 2.32 2.67 26.00
N VAL A 48 1.20 2.22 25.44
CA VAL A 48 -0.11 2.87 25.64
C VAL A 48 -0.50 2.88 27.11
N ARG A 49 -0.36 1.74 27.79
CA ARG A 49 -0.72 1.59 29.21
C ARG A 49 0.24 2.33 30.14
N ASP A 50 1.54 2.07 30.00
CA ASP A 50 2.54 2.41 31.03
C ASP A 50 3.25 3.75 30.76
N ARG A 51 3.33 4.18 29.49
CA ARG A 51 3.99 5.45 29.11
C ARG A 51 3.00 6.56 28.80
N LEU A 52 1.89 6.25 28.13
CA LEU A 52 0.87 7.25 27.76
C LEU A 52 -0.20 7.40 28.86
N GLY A 53 -0.38 6.39 29.70
CA GLY A 53 -1.37 6.37 30.79
C GLY A 53 -2.80 6.16 30.29
N VAL A 54 -2.96 5.55 29.11
CA VAL A 54 -4.26 5.27 28.49
C VAL A 54 -4.66 3.83 28.80
N LYS A 55 -5.88 3.61 29.27
CA LYS A 55 -6.38 2.25 29.49
C LYS A 55 -6.79 1.62 28.16
N LEU A 56 -6.31 0.41 27.88
CA LEU A 56 -6.66 -0.33 26.66
C LEU A 56 -8.16 -0.58 26.57
N GLU A 57 -8.84 -0.77 27.70
CA GLU A 57 -10.30 -0.92 27.76
C GLU A 57 -11.03 0.33 27.28
N ASP A 58 -10.58 1.52 27.70
CA ASP A 58 -11.19 2.76 27.27
C ASP A 58 -11.02 2.95 25.75
N LEU A 59 -9.85 2.63 25.19
CA LEU A 59 -9.61 2.65 23.74
C LEU A 59 -10.51 1.65 22.99
N ALA A 60 -10.59 0.41 23.46
CA ALA A 60 -11.40 -0.63 22.81
C ALA A 60 -12.89 -0.26 22.77
N GLN A 61 -13.42 0.33 23.86
CA GLN A 61 -14.85 0.66 23.98
C GLN A 61 -15.22 2.01 23.36
N ARG A 62 -14.37 3.03 23.51
CA ARG A 62 -14.70 4.43 23.16
C ARG A 62 -13.92 4.97 21.96
N GLY A 63 -12.92 4.23 21.48
CA GLY A 63 -12.05 4.66 20.39
C GLY A 63 -11.45 6.04 20.64
N TYR A 64 -11.62 6.95 19.68
CA TYR A 64 -11.02 8.28 19.68
C TYR A 64 -11.39 9.08 20.94
N ALA A 65 -12.59 8.87 21.49
CA ALA A 65 -13.03 9.56 22.69
C ALA A 65 -12.27 9.15 23.97
N ALA A 66 -11.42 8.12 23.94
CA ALA A 66 -10.53 7.76 25.04
C ALA A 66 -9.13 8.41 24.93
N HIS A 67 -8.86 9.16 23.86
CA HIS A 67 -7.58 9.81 23.65
C HIS A 67 -7.38 10.95 24.66
N PRO A 68 -6.16 11.16 25.20
CA PRO A 68 -5.89 12.33 26.02
C PRO A 68 -5.88 13.60 25.15
N PRO A 69 -6.50 14.72 25.58
CA PRO A 69 -6.74 15.90 24.75
C PRO A 69 -5.53 16.49 24.02
N ASP A 70 -4.33 16.38 24.62
CA ASP A 70 -3.09 16.97 24.09
C ASP A 70 -2.03 15.92 23.72
N LYS A 71 -2.42 14.64 23.61
CA LYS A 71 -1.47 13.53 23.41
C LYS A 71 -1.83 12.66 22.21
N GLY A 72 -2.42 13.21 21.15
CA GLY A 72 -2.73 12.43 19.94
C GLY A 72 -1.50 11.87 19.24
N ARG A 73 -0.36 12.57 19.28
CA ARG A 73 0.92 12.12 18.70
C ARG A 73 2.11 12.70 19.44
N GLY A 74 3.27 12.06 19.37
CA GLY A 74 4.51 12.61 19.89
C GLY A 74 5.62 11.58 20.11
N VAL A 75 6.69 11.98 20.80
CA VAL A 75 7.76 11.05 21.21
C VAL A 75 7.29 10.21 22.40
N VAL A 76 7.58 8.91 22.39
CA VAL A 76 7.21 8.00 23.48
C VAL A 76 7.98 8.38 24.75
N PRO A 77 7.30 8.66 25.88
CA PRO A 77 7.97 9.03 27.13
C PRO A 77 8.97 7.97 27.59
N GLY A 78 10.24 8.37 27.69
CA GLY A 78 11.35 7.50 28.10
C GLY A 78 11.82 6.48 27.05
N LEU A 79 11.40 6.62 25.79
CA LEU A 79 11.89 5.88 24.62
C LEU A 79 12.05 6.88 23.45
N ALA A 80 13.09 7.71 23.49
CA ALA A 80 13.26 8.85 22.59
C ALA A 80 13.44 8.47 21.10
N ASP A 81 13.76 7.21 20.82
CA ASP A 81 13.88 6.66 19.47
C ASP A 81 12.54 6.25 18.87
N TRP A 82 11.44 6.32 19.64
CA TRP A 82 10.10 5.96 19.21
C TRP A 82 9.16 7.17 19.25
N GLU A 83 8.35 7.29 18.20
CA GLU A 83 7.19 8.17 18.16
C GLU A 83 5.92 7.34 18.20
N TYR A 84 4.83 7.95 18.68
CA TYR A 84 3.52 7.32 18.72
C TYR A 84 2.48 8.23 18.08
N ASN A 85 1.43 7.62 17.54
CA ASN A 85 0.26 8.27 16.98
C ASN A 85 -0.98 7.48 17.40
N LEU A 86 -1.75 8.02 18.35
CA LEU A 86 -3.06 7.49 18.73
C LEU A 86 -4.06 7.84 17.62
N HIS A 87 -4.78 6.85 17.13
CA HIS A 87 -5.82 6.99 16.13
C HIS A 87 -6.98 6.08 16.51
N GLY A 88 -8.19 6.33 15.99
CA GLY A 88 -9.34 5.44 16.16
C GLY A 88 -9.41 4.76 17.54
N ARG A 89 -9.28 3.44 17.55
CA ARG A 89 -9.17 2.60 18.77
C ARG A 89 -7.78 2.01 18.97
N GLY A 90 -6.77 2.54 18.28
CA GLY A 90 -5.45 1.98 18.18
C GLY A 90 -4.33 2.94 18.51
N CYS A 91 -3.11 2.46 18.33
CA CYS A 91 -1.90 3.25 18.43
C CYS A 91 -0.88 2.70 17.43
N CYS A 92 -0.40 3.58 16.58
CA CYS A 92 0.77 3.33 15.76
C CYS A 92 2.02 3.81 16.50
N VAL A 93 3.08 3.00 16.53
CA VAL A 93 4.40 3.43 17.01
C VAL A 93 5.44 3.26 15.91
N THR A 94 6.26 4.29 15.72
CA THR A 94 7.26 4.35 14.65
C THR A 94 8.63 4.58 15.25
N HIS A 95 9.59 3.71 14.89
CA HIS A 95 10.98 3.90 15.27
C HIS A 95 11.63 4.96 14.38
N ARG A 96 12.09 6.07 14.94
CA ARG A 96 12.52 7.28 14.23
C ARG A 96 13.72 7.08 13.29
N LEU A 97 14.64 6.17 13.64
CA LEU A 97 15.82 5.87 12.81
C LEU A 97 15.57 4.80 11.75
N SER A 98 15.06 3.62 12.14
CA SER A 98 14.81 2.53 11.21
C SER A 98 13.59 2.78 10.33
N GLY A 99 12.60 3.55 10.79
CA GLY A 99 11.31 3.75 10.13
C GLY A 99 10.32 2.60 10.34
N ILE A 100 10.66 1.62 11.19
CA ILE A 100 9.77 0.48 11.49
C ILE A 100 8.51 1.00 12.15
N GLU A 101 7.36 0.59 11.62
CA GLU A 101 6.04 0.99 12.09
C GLU A 101 5.26 -0.22 12.61
N ILE A 102 4.71 -0.12 13.83
CA ILE A 102 3.86 -1.16 14.42
C ILE A 102 2.53 -0.50 14.77
N ASP A 103 1.50 -0.86 14.02
CA ASP A 103 0.14 -0.37 14.24
C ASP A 103 -0.75 -1.45 14.84
N VAL A 104 -1.51 -1.06 15.88
CA VAL A 104 -2.33 -1.97 16.68
C VAL A 104 -3.65 -1.30 17.03
N ASP A 105 -4.75 -1.91 16.60
CA ASP A 105 -6.07 -1.63 17.15
C ASP A 105 -6.34 -2.53 18.37
N PHE A 106 -6.98 -1.96 19.39
CA PHE A 106 -7.34 -2.70 20.60
C PHE A 106 -8.80 -3.19 20.52
N PHE A 107 -8.98 -4.50 20.69
CA PHE A 107 -10.29 -5.16 20.81
C PHE A 107 -10.31 -6.04 22.05
N ASP A 108 -11.48 -6.17 22.68
CA ASP A 108 -11.66 -6.92 23.94
C ASP A 108 -10.65 -6.56 25.03
N ASN A 109 -10.20 -5.29 25.06
CA ASN A 109 -9.19 -4.77 25.98
C ASN A 109 -7.78 -5.38 25.81
N THR A 110 -7.50 -5.99 24.65
CA THR A 110 -6.24 -6.67 24.34
C THR A 110 -5.58 -6.13 23.07
N SER A 111 -4.29 -6.44 22.91
CA SER A 111 -3.51 -6.25 21.69
C SER A 111 -3.28 -7.56 20.93
N ASP A 112 -4.11 -8.59 21.18
CA ASP A 112 -3.96 -9.93 20.59
C ASP A 112 -4.42 -9.99 19.13
N TRP A 113 -5.18 -8.98 18.70
CA TRP A 113 -5.88 -8.98 17.43
C TRP A 113 -5.02 -8.40 16.31
N PHE A 114 -4.85 -9.16 15.24
CA PHE A 114 -4.22 -8.75 14.00
C PHE A 114 -5.27 -8.16 13.06
N GLU A 115 -5.03 -6.93 12.63
CA GLU A 115 -5.59 -6.41 11.40
C GLU A 115 -4.61 -6.79 10.26
N PRO A 116 -5.03 -7.58 9.25
CA PRO A 116 -4.18 -7.95 8.11
C PRO A 116 -3.49 -6.77 7.39
N TRP A 117 -4.18 -5.65 7.16
CA TRP A 117 -3.66 -4.41 6.59
C TRP A 117 -2.56 -3.80 7.47
N PHE A 118 -2.75 -3.70 8.79
CA PHE A 118 -1.68 -3.18 9.67
C PHE A 118 -0.44 -4.08 9.68
N TYR A 119 -0.66 -5.40 9.66
CA TYR A 119 0.43 -6.36 9.57
C TYR A 119 1.18 -6.25 8.23
N GLN A 120 0.45 -6.06 7.12
CA GLN A 120 1.01 -5.79 5.80
C GLN A 120 1.85 -4.50 5.80
N CYS A 121 1.33 -3.39 6.35
CA CYS A 121 2.07 -2.14 6.50
C CYS A 121 3.34 -2.32 7.35
N TYR A 122 3.27 -3.07 8.45
CA TYR A 122 4.46 -3.39 9.24
C TYR A 122 5.55 -4.03 8.37
N LEU A 123 5.21 -5.03 7.55
CA LEU A 123 6.18 -5.71 6.68
C LEU A 123 6.84 -4.76 5.67
N SER A 124 6.11 -3.77 5.12
CA SER A 124 6.69 -2.81 4.17
C SER A 124 7.66 -1.83 4.79
N THR A 125 7.61 -1.65 6.13
CA THR A 125 8.57 -0.79 6.85
C THR A 125 9.88 -1.49 7.24
N LEU A 126 9.98 -2.81 7.04
CA LEU A 126 11.15 -3.59 7.44
C LEU A 126 12.32 -3.40 6.47
N LYS A 127 13.36 -2.70 6.91
CA LYS A 127 14.63 -2.58 6.17
C LYS A 127 15.55 -3.79 6.34
N THR A 128 15.48 -4.44 7.50
CA THR A 128 16.26 -5.63 7.86
C THR A 128 15.35 -6.65 8.54
N PRO A 129 14.51 -7.37 7.75
CA PRO A 129 13.59 -8.34 8.31
C PRO A 129 14.33 -9.51 9.00
N GLU A 130 13.75 -10.02 10.08
CA GLU A 130 14.17 -11.29 10.68
C GLU A 130 13.83 -12.44 9.71
N ILE A 131 14.33 -13.65 9.99
CA ILE A 131 14.24 -14.78 9.05
C ILE A 131 12.79 -15.14 8.66
N TRP A 132 11.84 -14.96 9.58
CA TRP A 132 10.43 -15.29 9.39
C TRP A 132 9.75 -14.33 8.42
N GLU A 133 9.91 -13.03 8.67
CA GLU A 133 9.42 -11.97 7.80
C GLU A 133 10.14 -12.00 6.46
N LYS A 134 11.46 -12.23 6.45
CA LYS A 134 12.26 -12.26 5.23
C LYS A 134 11.75 -13.32 4.25
N ARG A 135 11.60 -14.57 4.71
CA ARG A 135 11.12 -15.64 3.82
C ARG A 135 9.66 -15.44 3.42
N LEU A 136 8.83 -14.92 4.33
CA LEU A 136 7.46 -14.54 4.01
C LEU A 136 7.40 -13.46 2.92
N MET A 137 8.25 -12.43 2.98
CA MET A 137 8.32 -11.37 1.97
C MET A 137 8.83 -11.89 0.62
N GLU A 138 9.72 -12.90 0.62
CA GLU A 138 10.15 -13.60 -0.60
C GLU A 138 9.01 -14.41 -1.24
N LEU A 139 8.15 -15.04 -0.41
CA LEU A 139 7.01 -15.83 -0.87
C LEU A 139 5.80 -14.98 -1.28
N HIS A 140 5.71 -13.75 -0.76
CA HIS A 140 4.63 -12.79 -0.99
C HIS A 140 5.14 -11.44 -1.51
N PRO A 141 5.89 -11.37 -2.62
CA PRO A 141 6.55 -10.13 -3.03
C PRO A 141 5.58 -8.94 -3.15
N GLN A 142 6.04 -7.75 -2.76
CA GLN A 142 5.28 -6.52 -2.92
C GLN A 142 5.18 -6.13 -4.40
N PHE A 143 3.95 -5.98 -4.89
CA PHE A 143 3.70 -5.70 -6.31
C PHE A 143 3.42 -4.23 -6.62
N SER A 144 2.77 -3.51 -5.70
CA SER A 144 2.37 -2.12 -5.88
C SER A 144 2.99 -1.24 -4.80
N ASP A 145 3.41 -0.04 -5.20
CA ASP A 145 3.84 1.03 -4.31
C ASP A 145 2.63 1.88 -3.83
N GLN A 146 1.46 1.72 -4.47
CA GLN A 146 0.26 2.53 -4.24
C GLN A 146 -0.93 1.74 -3.65
N GLY A 147 -0.74 0.44 -3.35
CA GLY A 147 -1.75 -0.43 -2.75
C GLY A 147 -1.29 -1.07 -1.42
N PRO A 148 -2.13 -1.91 -0.79
CA PRO A 148 -1.70 -2.71 0.36
C PRO A 148 -0.41 -3.46 0.00
N PRO A 149 0.66 -3.34 0.79
CA PRO A 149 1.82 -4.17 0.56
C PRO A 149 1.46 -5.64 0.89
N PHE A 150 2.08 -6.61 0.22
CA PHE A 150 1.90 -8.05 0.52
C PHE A 150 0.43 -8.57 0.52
N GLU A 151 -0.43 -8.10 -0.40
CA GLU A 151 -1.87 -8.45 -0.45
C GLU A 151 -2.20 -9.95 -0.37
N THR A 152 -1.38 -10.78 -1.00
CA THR A 152 -1.54 -12.24 -1.11
C THR A 152 -1.35 -12.98 0.21
N ILE A 153 -0.80 -12.32 1.24
CA ILE A 153 -0.78 -12.83 2.63
C ILE A 153 -2.21 -13.13 3.09
N LYS A 154 -3.23 -12.43 2.57
CA LYS A 154 -4.64 -12.75 2.86
C LYS A 154 -4.97 -14.22 2.57
N LEU A 155 -4.37 -14.82 1.53
CA LEU A 155 -4.57 -16.24 1.22
C LEU A 155 -3.99 -17.16 2.30
N ALA A 156 -2.88 -16.76 2.92
CA ALA A 156 -2.30 -17.46 4.07
C ALA A 156 -3.18 -17.28 5.32
N PHE A 157 -3.72 -16.09 5.57
CA PHE A 157 -4.67 -15.86 6.66
C PHE A 157 -5.91 -16.74 6.53
N THR A 158 -6.52 -16.81 5.34
CA THR A 158 -7.68 -17.69 5.09
C THR A 158 -7.35 -19.14 5.41
N GLU A 159 -6.19 -19.63 4.93
CA GLU A 159 -5.76 -21.01 5.17
C GLU A 159 -5.50 -21.30 6.65
N LEU A 160 -4.93 -20.34 7.38
CA LEU A 160 -4.72 -20.45 8.83
C LEU A 160 -6.03 -20.44 9.62
N GLN A 161 -7.05 -19.69 9.16
CA GLN A 161 -8.39 -19.71 9.74
C GLN A 161 -9.09 -21.04 9.47
N GLU A 162 -9.03 -21.55 8.23
CA GLU A 162 -9.59 -22.86 7.85
C GLU A 162 -8.95 -24.01 8.65
N ALA A 163 -7.66 -23.90 8.93
CA ALA A 163 -6.90 -24.84 9.75
C ALA A 163 -7.00 -24.57 11.27
N ALA A 164 -7.82 -23.61 11.70
CA ALA A 164 -8.06 -23.23 13.09
C ALA A 164 -6.81 -22.79 13.89
N PHE A 165 -5.78 -22.27 13.21
CA PHE A 165 -4.66 -21.57 13.85
C PHE A 165 -4.99 -20.11 14.17
N LEU A 166 -5.95 -19.52 13.44
CA LEU A 166 -6.48 -18.19 13.66
C LEU A 166 -7.97 -18.23 13.98
N GLU A 167 -8.39 -17.45 14.96
CA GLU A 167 -9.81 -17.22 15.28
C GLU A 167 -10.22 -15.80 14.89
N ALA A 168 -11.41 -15.65 14.32
CA ALA A 168 -11.95 -14.36 13.88
C ALA A 168 -12.70 -13.63 15.01
N HIS A 169 -12.62 -12.30 15.02
CA HIS A 169 -13.39 -11.47 15.95
C HIS A 169 -14.89 -11.55 15.65
N SER A 170 -15.71 -11.62 16.69
CA SER A 170 -17.17 -11.82 16.58
C SER A 170 -17.88 -10.69 15.81
N GLU A 171 -17.45 -9.45 16.01
CA GLU A 171 -18.03 -8.26 15.36
C GLU A 171 -17.36 -7.88 14.03
N ARG A 172 -16.12 -8.33 13.79
CA ARG A 172 -15.29 -7.93 12.65
C ARG A 172 -14.47 -9.11 12.17
N THR A 173 -15.03 -9.90 11.27
CA THR A 173 -14.45 -11.19 10.85
C THR A 173 -13.12 -11.08 10.10
N SER A 174 -12.76 -9.88 9.61
CA SER A 174 -11.45 -9.61 9.01
C SER A 174 -10.32 -9.55 10.04
N ILE A 175 -10.64 -9.35 11.31
CA ILE A 175 -9.69 -9.22 12.41
C ILE A 175 -9.57 -10.57 13.08
N VAL A 176 -8.33 -11.00 13.34
CA VAL A 176 -8.05 -12.37 13.79
C VAL A 176 -7.04 -12.39 14.93
N LYS A 177 -6.99 -13.46 15.71
CA LYS A 177 -5.90 -13.70 16.68
C LYS A 177 -5.44 -15.15 16.65
N LEU A 178 -4.28 -15.45 17.24
CA LEU A 178 -3.80 -16.81 17.40
C LEU A 178 -4.80 -17.60 18.27
N ALA A 179 -5.20 -18.78 17.80
CA ALA A 179 -6.16 -19.64 18.52
C ALA A 179 -5.50 -20.51 19.62
N PHE A 180 -4.22 -20.29 19.90
CA PHE A 180 -3.40 -21.05 20.85
C PHE A 180 -2.40 -20.13 21.58
N ASP A 181 -1.85 -20.59 22.70
CA ASP A 181 -0.79 -19.87 23.43
C ASP A 181 0.57 -20.07 22.75
N GLU A 182 1.10 -19.00 22.17
CA GLU A 182 2.28 -19.00 21.33
C GLU A 182 3.61 -18.85 22.10
N ARG A 183 3.57 -18.59 23.41
CA ARG A 183 4.77 -18.22 24.20
C ARG A 183 5.87 -19.27 24.16
N ALA A 184 5.49 -20.55 24.17
CA ALA A 184 6.44 -21.66 24.08
C ALA A 184 7.15 -21.70 22.72
N LEU A 185 6.39 -21.54 21.62
CA LEU A 185 6.94 -21.49 20.25
C LEU A 185 7.83 -20.26 20.06
N SER A 186 7.41 -19.11 20.55
CA SER A 186 8.16 -17.86 20.39
C SER A 186 9.56 -17.91 21.02
N SER A 187 9.70 -18.62 22.14
CA SER A 187 11.00 -18.88 22.77
C SER A 187 11.89 -19.78 21.91
N GLN A 188 11.32 -20.82 21.29
CA GLN A 188 12.03 -21.71 20.37
C GLN A 188 12.46 -20.98 19.08
N MET A 189 11.63 -20.07 18.57
CA MET A 189 11.94 -19.26 17.40
C MET A 189 13.12 -18.31 17.64
N THR A 190 13.18 -17.67 18.81
CA THR A 190 14.31 -16.79 19.19
C THR A 190 15.63 -17.57 19.24
N TRP A 191 15.59 -18.80 19.76
CA TRP A 191 16.75 -19.68 19.73
C TRP A 191 17.15 -20.03 18.29
N PHE A 192 16.18 -20.34 17.44
CA PHE A 192 16.42 -20.67 16.02
C PHE A 192 17.10 -19.52 15.29
N GLU A 193 16.63 -18.28 15.46
CA GLU A 193 17.27 -17.08 14.89
C GLU A 193 18.76 -16.97 15.24
N THR A 194 19.11 -17.28 16.50
CA THR A 194 20.49 -17.25 16.98
C THR A 194 21.33 -18.39 16.39
N ALA A 195 20.71 -19.54 16.11
CA ALA A 195 21.38 -20.72 15.56
C ALA A 195 21.42 -20.75 14.02
N ALA A 196 20.58 -19.96 13.35
CA ALA A 196 20.37 -19.99 11.90
C ALA A 196 21.49 -19.37 11.04
N GLU A 197 22.63 -18.97 11.65
CA GLU A 197 23.87 -18.72 10.89
C GLU A 197 24.32 -19.99 10.10
N ASP A 198 23.88 -21.17 10.54
CA ASP A 198 24.05 -22.45 9.82
C ASP A 198 22.93 -22.70 8.80
N SER A 199 23.26 -22.61 7.50
CA SER A 199 22.35 -22.88 6.38
C SER A 199 21.71 -24.28 6.42
N HIS A 200 22.34 -25.26 7.09
CA HIS A 200 21.81 -26.60 7.22
C HIS A 200 20.58 -26.68 8.13
N LEU A 201 20.51 -25.86 9.20
CA LEU A 201 19.34 -25.80 10.08
C LEU A 201 18.14 -25.18 9.36
N LEU A 202 18.36 -24.12 8.58
CA LEU A 202 17.32 -23.50 7.75
C LEU A 202 16.79 -24.46 6.69
N MET A 203 17.67 -25.19 6.01
CA MET A 203 17.27 -26.20 5.01
C MET A 203 16.41 -27.30 5.65
N ARG A 204 16.77 -27.77 6.85
CA ARG A 204 15.97 -28.78 7.57
C ARG A 204 14.59 -28.26 7.97
N LEU A 205 14.50 -27.02 8.44
CA LEU A 205 13.22 -26.38 8.74
C LEU A 205 12.36 -26.25 7.48
N ALA A 206 12.94 -25.77 6.39
CA ALA A 206 12.27 -25.62 5.09
C ALA A 206 11.68 -26.95 4.61
N ALA A 207 12.44 -28.05 4.74
CA ALA A 207 11.96 -29.39 4.40
C ALA A 207 10.78 -29.84 5.27
N VAL A 208 10.79 -29.55 6.58
CA VAL A 208 9.71 -29.91 7.51
C VAL A 208 8.39 -29.20 7.17
N ILE A 209 8.46 -27.92 6.80
CA ILE A 209 7.28 -27.13 6.46
C ILE A 209 6.88 -27.23 4.98
N GLY A 210 7.61 -28.04 4.21
CA GLY A 210 7.33 -28.28 2.79
C GLY A 210 7.75 -27.14 1.85
N ASP A 211 8.60 -26.20 2.27
CA ASP A 211 9.19 -25.16 1.43
C ASP A 211 10.33 -25.74 0.58
N TRP A 212 9.96 -26.67 -0.30
CA TRP A 212 10.90 -27.33 -1.22
C TRP A 212 11.63 -26.36 -2.16
N PRO A 213 11.03 -25.23 -2.61
CA PRO A 213 11.79 -24.19 -3.29
C PRO A 213 12.98 -23.69 -2.47
N LEU A 214 12.78 -23.34 -1.19
CA LEU A 214 13.88 -22.91 -0.32
C LEU A 214 14.93 -24.01 -0.08
N VAL A 215 14.49 -25.27 0.04
CA VAL A 215 15.43 -26.40 0.14
C VAL A 215 16.33 -26.47 -1.11
N GLY A 216 15.75 -26.28 -2.30
CA GLY A 216 16.50 -26.24 -3.55
C GLY A 216 17.49 -25.07 -3.61
N ASP A 217 17.07 -23.88 -3.17
CA ASP A 217 17.92 -22.67 -3.16
C ASP A 217 19.10 -22.78 -2.19
N LEU A 218 18.92 -23.49 -1.07
CA LEU A 218 19.97 -23.70 -0.07
C LEU A 218 20.91 -24.86 -0.42
N GLN A 219 20.52 -25.75 -1.34
CA GLN A 219 21.41 -26.77 -1.86
C GLN A 219 22.39 -26.15 -2.87
N THR A 220 23.67 -26.52 -2.77
CA THR A 220 24.63 -26.17 -3.82
C THR A 220 24.25 -26.86 -5.13
N ALA A 221 24.43 -26.20 -6.28
CA ALA A 221 24.07 -26.75 -7.60
C ALA A 221 24.64 -28.15 -7.90
N GLU A 222 25.77 -28.52 -7.30
CA GLU A 222 26.38 -29.85 -7.43
C GLU A 222 25.66 -30.97 -6.65
N ASN A 223 24.80 -30.61 -5.69
CA ASN A 223 24.14 -31.52 -4.74
C ASN A 223 22.60 -31.47 -4.80
N VAL A 224 22.02 -30.82 -5.81
CA VAL A 224 20.54 -30.78 -5.94
C VAL A 224 20.04 -32.15 -6.36
N GLU A 225 19.40 -32.86 -5.43
CA GLU A 225 18.81 -34.17 -5.69
C GLU A 225 17.55 -34.04 -6.57
N GLY A 226 17.31 -35.01 -7.46
CA GLY A 226 16.16 -34.98 -8.38
C GLY A 226 14.79 -34.98 -7.68
N ASN A 227 14.72 -35.54 -6.47
CA ASN A 227 13.52 -35.53 -5.61
C ASN A 227 13.15 -34.10 -5.12
N VAL A 228 14.14 -33.25 -4.79
CA VAL A 228 13.93 -31.88 -4.32
C VAL A 228 13.35 -31.03 -5.43
N THR A 229 13.92 -31.12 -6.63
CA THR A 229 13.41 -30.41 -7.81
C THR A 229 11.95 -30.77 -8.11
N GLU A 230 11.61 -32.05 -8.05
CA GLU A 230 10.24 -32.51 -8.30
C GLU A 230 9.28 -32.07 -7.20
N ALA A 231 9.69 -32.13 -5.93
CA ALA A 231 8.90 -31.67 -4.81
C ALA A 231 8.63 -30.15 -4.87
N ALA A 232 9.64 -29.35 -5.27
CA ALA A 232 9.48 -27.91 -5.50
C ALA A 232 8.45 -27.62 -6.59
N LYS A 233 8.54 -28.30 -7.74
CA LYS A 233 7.55 -28.18 -8.83
C LYS A 233 6.16 -28.56 -8.37
N GLN A 234 6.02 -29.63 -7.59
CA GLN A 234 4.72 -30.08 -7.09
C GLN A 234 4.08 -29.03 -6.16
N VAL A 235 4.86 -28.40 -5.27
CA VAL A 235 4.35 -27.33 -4.39
C VAL A 235 3.86 -26.13 -5.21
N ILE A 236 4.65 -25.69 -6.21
CA ILE A 236 4.26 -24.60 -7.10
C ILE A 236 3.00 -24.96 -7.90
N ALA A 237 2.93 -26.17 -8.46
CA ALA A 237 1.77 -26.63 -9.23
C ALA A 237 0.49 -26.69 -8.37
N LEU A 238 0.59 -27.12 -7.11
CA LEU A 238 -0.55 -27.11 -6.19
C LEU A 238 -1.02 -25.69 -5.87
N ARG A 239 -0.08 -24.76 -5.67
CA ARG A 239 -0.38 -23.33 -5.47
C ARG A 239 -1.04 -22.73 -6.71
N GLU A 240 -0.52 -22.98 -7.90
CA GLU A 240 -1.07 -22.54 -9.18
C GLU A 240 -2.51 -23.04 -9.37
N GLN A 241 -2.78 -24.32 -9.11
CA GLN A 241 -4.13 -24.88 -9.19
C GLN A 241 -5.11 -24.21 -8.22
N LYS A 242 -4.67 -23.86 -7.00
CA LYS A 242 -5.49 -23.12 -6.04
C LYS A 242 -5.81 -21.71 -6.56
N LEU A 243 -4.81 -21.01 -7.09
CA LEU A 243 -4.96 -19.66 -7.63
C LEU A 243 -5.87 -19.61 -8.87
N ILE A 244 -5.75 -20.59 -9.77
CA ILE A 244 -6.64 -20.75 -10.93
C ILE A 244 -8.10 -20.90 -10.50
N ARG A 245 -8.37 -21.68 -9.44
CA ARG A 245 -9.73 -21.83 -8.89
C ARG A 245 -10.22 -20.53 -8.27
N LEU A 246 -9.38 -19.85 -7.49
CA LEU A 246 -9.72 -18.56 -6.89
C LEU A 246 -9.99 -17.49 -7.95
N PHE A 247 -9.30 -17.52 -9.09
CA PHE A 247 -9.59 -16.59 -10.19
C PHE A 247 -11.00 -16.78 -10.78
N ALA A 248 -11.59 -17.98 -10.66
CA ALA A 248 -12.98 -18.19 -11.06
C ALA A 248 -14.00 -17.58 -10.07
N GLU A 249 -13.56 -17.13 -8.89
CA GLU A 249 -14.39 -16.50 -7.87
C GLU A 249 -14.28 -14.97 -7.98
N GLU A 250 -15.37 -14.28 -8.34
CA GLU A 250 -15.38 -12.83 -8.65
C GLU A 250 -14.72 -11.94 -7.59
N ASN A 251 -14.80 -12.30 -6.30
CA ASN A 251 -14.22 -11.50 -5.21
C ASN A 251 -12.76 -11.86 -4.85
N GLN A 252 -12.14 -12.81 -5.55
CA GLN A 252 -10.76 -13.26 -5.31
C GLN A 252 -9.82 -13.05 -6.52
N GLN A 253 -10.35 -12.60 -7.65
CA GLN A 253 -9.61 -12.44 -8.91
C GLN A 253 -8.34 -11.60 -8.75
N LYS A 254 -8.42 -10.44 -8.08
CA LYS A 254 -7.26 -9.58 -7.80
C LYS A 254 -6.12 -10.33 -7.09
N VAL A 255 -6.45 -11.01 -5.99
CA VAL A 255 -5.47 -11.70 -5.15
C VAL A 255 -4.95 -12.97 -5.85
N ALA A 256 -5.80 -13.66 -6.60
CA ALA A 256 -5.41 -14.78 -7.44
C ALA A 256 -4.41 -14.37 -8.53
N LEU A 257 -4.66 -13.26 -9.22
CA LEU A 257 -3.78 -12.73 -10.26
C LEU A 257 -2.41 -12.35 -9.68
N LYS A 258 -2.40 -11.62 -8.55
CA LYS A 258 -1.15 -11.32 -7.83
C LYS A 258 -0.42 -12.60 -7.43
N GLY A 259 -1.12 -13.60 -6.89
CA GLY A 259 -0.52 -14.89 -6.55
C GLY A 259 0.05 -15.66 -7.74
N LEU A 260 -0.57 -15.58 -8.93
CA LEU A 260 -0.02 -16.19 -10.16
C LEU A 260 1.28 -15.50 -10.59
N GLN A 261 1.41 -14.19 -10.33
CA GLN A 261 2.64 -13.45 -10.55
C GLN A 261 3.74 -13.86 -9.58
N GLU A 262 3.42 -14.16 -8.31
CA GLU A 262 4.40 -14.59 -7.29
C GLU A 262 5.16 -15.86 -7.69
N ILE A 263 4.48 -16.75 -8.39
CA ILE A 263 5.02 -18.07 -8.76
C ILE A 263 5.47 -18.13 -10.22
N ASP A 264 5.55 -16.99 -10.90
CA ASP A 264 5.87 -16.89 -12.33
C ASP A 264 5.04 -17.86 -13.20
N SER A 265 3.74 -17.93 -12.93
CA SER A 265 2.83 -18.85 -13.63
C SER A 265 2.80 -18.59 -15.13
N VAL A 266 2.88 -19.67 -15.92
CA VAL A 266 2.77 -19.63 -17.38
C VAL A 266 1.38 -19.21 -17.86
N PHE A 267 0.36 -19.27 -16.99
CA PHE A 267 -1.02 -18.90 -17.31
C PHE A 267 -1.32 -17.42 -17.06
N LEU A 268 -0.42 -16.68 -16.39
CA LEU A 268 -0.67 -15.29 -16.00
C LEU A 268 -1.03 -14.39 -17.20
N ASP A 269 -0.31 -14.53 -18.32
CA ASP A 269 -0.54 -13.74 -19.52
C ASP A 269 -1.91 -14.04 -20.16
N GLU A 270 -2.38 -15.29 -20.07
CA GLU A 270 -3.72 -15.67 -20.53
C GLU A 270 -4.82 -14.97 -19.70
N TYR A 271 -4.64 -14.91 -18.38
CA TYR A 271 -5.57 -14.23 -17.47
C TYR A 271 -5.57 -12.72 -17.67
N ILE A 272 -4.40 -12.09 -17.78
CA ILE A 272 -4.29 -10.65 -18.12
C ILE A 272 -4.97 -10.37 -19.45
N THR A 273 -4.76 -11.22 -20.46
CA THR A 273 -5.40 -11.07 -21.77
C THR A 273 -6.93 -11.14 -21.65
N THR A 274 -7.42 -12.08 -20.85
CA THR A 274 -8.86 -12.27 -20.60
C THR A 274 -9.45 -11.04 -19.91
N ILE A 275 -8.77 -10.51 -18.90
CA ILE A 275 -9.18 -9.30 -18.16
C ILE A 275 -9.36 -8.12 -19.10
N LEU A 276 -8.33 -7.81 -19.90
CA LEU A 276 -8.34 -6.65 -20.80
C LEU A 276 -9.37 -6.79 -21.93
N LYS A 277 -9.60 -8.01 -22.44
CA LYS A 277 -10.61 -8.23 -23.49
C LYS A 277 -12.04 -8.12 -22.99
N GLN A 278 -12.29 -8.53 -21.75
CA GLN A 278 -13.63 -8.57 -21.17
C GLN A 278 -13.98 -7.31 -20.38
N GLY A 279 -12.97 -6.51 -19.99
CA GLY A 279 -13.17 -5.32 -19.16
C GLY A 279 -13.69 -5.66 -17.76
N ILE A 280 -13.24 -6.79 -17.18
CA ILE A 280 -13.66 -7.20 -15.82
C ILE A 280 -13.05 -6.29 -14.74
N PRO A 281 -13.58 -6.25 -13.51
CA PRO A 281 -13.18 -5.29 -12.47
C PRO A 281 -11.67 -5.21 -12.16
N GLU A 282 -10.90 -6.26 -12.44
CA GLU A 282 -9.48 -6.41 -12.13
C GLU A 282 -8.54 -5.78 -13.17
N VAL A 283 -9.07 -5.02 -14.14
CA VAL A 283 -8.28 -4.27 -15.14
C VAL A 283 -7.18 -3.44 -14.48
N GLU A 284 -7.47 -2.74 -13.39
CA GLU A 284 -6.49 -1.93 -12.67
C GLU A 284 -5.26 -2.75 -12.25
N THR A 285 -5.49 -3.93 -11.65
CA THR A 285 -4.40 -4.83 -11.23
C THR A 285 -3.63 -5.38 -12.43
N ALA A 286 -4.31 -5.71 -13.53
CA ALA A 286 -3.65 -6.14 -14.76
C ALA A 286 -2.75 -5.03 -15.33
N LEU A 287 -3.22 -3.78 -15.38
CA LEU A 287 -2.45 -2.64 -15.87
C LEU A 287 -1.26 -2.31 -14.96
N GLU A 288 -1.40 -2.35 -13.63
CA GLU A 288 -0.29 -2.22 -12.69
C GLU A 288 0.83 -3.22 -13.00
N MET A 289 0.47 -4.50 -13.21
CA MET A 289 1.44 -5.55 -13.54
C MET A 289 2.14 -5.29 -14.88
N LEU A 290 1.38 -4.87 -15.89
CA LEU A 290 1.93 -4.58 -17.21
C LEU A 290 2.86 -3.36 -17.19
N LEU A 291 2.48 -2.28 -16.51
CA LEU A 291 3.33 -1.09 -16.32
C LEU A 291 4.66 -1.45 -15.65
N LYS A 292 4.64 -2.34 -14.64
CA LYS A 292 5.86 -2.81 -13.96
C LYS A 292 6.72 -3.68 -14.88
N ARG A 293 6.11 -4.54 -15.69
CA ARG A 293 6.82 -5.38 -16.68
C ARG A 293 7.40 -4.55 -17.84
N ASN A 294 6.73 -3.45 -18.20
CA ASN A 294 7.12 -2.52 -19.25
C ASN A 294 7.46 -3.22 -20.59
N ASP A 295 6.67 -4.25 -20.95
CA ASP A 295 6.85 -5.01 -22.18
C ASP A 295 5.94 -4.49 -23.30
N LYS A 296 6.54 -3.90 -24.33
CA LYS A 296 5.85 -3.33 -25.49
C LYS A 296 4.95 -4.32 -26.25
N THR A 297 5.11 -5.64 -26.07
CA THR A 297 4.24 -6.65 -26.70
C THR A 297 2.77 -6.49 -26.32
N TRP A 298 2.47 -5.85 -25.19
CA TRP A 298 1.11 -5.58 -24.70
C TRP A 298 0.46 -4.34 -25.30
N CYS A 299 1.21 -3.48 -26.00
CA CYS A 299 0.67 -2.23 -26.54
C CYS A 299 -0.56 -2.43 -27.45
N PRO A 300 -0.61 -3.40 -28.37
CA PRO A 300 -1.79 -3.60 -29.21
C PRO A 300 -3.05 -3.91 -28.39
N LEU A 301 -2.93 -4.74 -27.36
CA LEU A 301 -4.07 -5.14 -26.53
C LEU A 301 -4.53 -3.99 -25.61
N ILE A 302 -3.58 -3.25 -25.01
CA ILE A 302 -3.91 -2.06 -24.22
C ILE A 302 -4.55 -0.98 -25.11
N HIS A 303 -4.07 -0.81 -26.34
CA HIS A 303 -4.66 0.11 -27.29
C HIS A 303 -6.09 -0.32 -27.67
N GLU A 304 -6.33 -1.60 -27.95
CA GLU A 304 -7.67 -2.14 -28.22
C GLU A 304 -8.62 -1.93 -27.03
N PHE A 305 -8.14 -2.15 -25.81
CA PHE A 305 -8.90 -1.89 -24.58
C PHE A 305 -9.22 -0.40 -24.42
N TYR A 306 -8.21 0.47 -24.56
CA TYR A 306 -8.34 1.92 -24.47
C TYR A 306 -9.34 2.51 -25.48
N GLN A 307 -9.38 2.00 -26.71
CA GLN A 307 -10.27 2.47 -27.77
C GLN A 307 -11.76 2.22 -27.48
N GLN A 308 -12.09 1.43 -26.46
CA GLN A 308 -13.46 1.22 -26.00
C GLN A 308 -13.98 2.38 -25.15
N PHE A 309 -13.09 3.25 -24.65
CA PHE A 309 -13.46 4.36 -23.79
C PHE A 309 -14.14 5.45 -24.61
N ASN A 310 -15.28 5.94 -24.13
CA ASN A 310 -16.02 7.03 -24.75
C ASN A 310 -15.80 8.33 -23.95
N PRO A 311 -14.98 9.30 -24.43
CA PRO A 311 -14.72 10.56 -23.72
C PRO A 311 -15.94 11.47 -23.54
N ALA A 312 -17.07 11.15 -24.18
CA ALA A 312 -18.36 11.83 -23.98
C ALA A 312 -19.38 10.96 -23.22
N GLY A 313 -18.95 9.81 -22.71
CA GLY A 313 -19.79 8.89 -21.94
C GLY A 313 -20.16 9.43 -20.57
N SER A 314 -21.15 8.80 -19.95
CA SER A 314 -21.47 9.02 -18.54
C SER A 314 -20.40 8.44 -17.61
N VAL A 315 -20.51 8.75 -16.31
CA VAL A 315 -19.64 8.19 -15.25
C VAL A 315 -19.60 6.67 -15.28
N ASP A 316 -20.72 6.03 -15.63
CA ASP A 316 -20.84 4.56 -15.68
C ASP A 316 -20.27 3.96 -16.98
N GLU A 317 -20.04 4.79 -18.00
CA GLU A 317 -19.54 4.38 -19.33
C GLU A 317 -18.07 4.73 -19.53
N PHE A 318 -17.51 5.62 -18.70
CA PHE A 318 -16.12 6.02 -18.74
C PHE A 318 -15.31 5.25 -17.68
N PRO A 319 -14.12 4.72 -18.00
CA PRO A 319 -13.31 4.01 -17.01
C PRO A 319 -12.92 4.93 -15.85
N ARG A 320 -12.48 4.35 -14.74
CA ARG A 320 -11.87 5.16 -13.67
C ARG A 320 -10.67 5.94 -14.21
N PRO A 321 -10.43 7.18 -13.76
CA PRO A 321 -9.34 8.03 -14.25
C PRO A 321 -7.97 7.35 -14.20
N GLU A 322 -7.72 6.55 -13.17
CA GLU A 322 -6.48 5.81 -12.97
C GLU A 322 -6.26 4.78 -14.08
N ILE A 323 -7.31 4.03 -14.46
CA ILE A 323 -7.27 3.05 -15.57
C ILE A 323 -6.96 3.77 -16.88
N TRP A 324 -7.65 4.89 -17.14
CA TRP A 324 -7.42 5.70 -18.33
C TRP A 324 -5.97 6.22 -18.40
N GLY A 325 -5.48 6.77 -17.30
CA GLY A 325 -4.12 7.30 -17.18
C GLY A 325 -3.06 6.23 -17.38
N GLN A 326 -3.23 5.06 -16.75
CA GLN A 326 -2.32 3.92 -16.87
C GLN A 326 -2.24 3.38 -18.31
N CYS A 327 -3.36 3.27 -19.03
CA CYS A 327 -3.36 2.88 -20.44
C CYS A 327 -2.54 3.85 -21.29
N LEU A 328 -2.80 5.16 -21.17
CA LEU A 328 -2.11 6.19 -21.93
C LEU A 328 -0.62 6.25 -21.58
N GLU A 329 -0.28 6.17 -20.30
CA GLU A 329 1.10 6.12 -19.85
C GLU A 329 1.87 4.98 -20.51
N PHE A 330 1.29 3.78 -20.52
CA PHE A 330 1.90 2.62 -21.14
C PHE A 330 2.13 2.83 -22.65
N LEU A 331 1.12 3.33 -23.36
CA LEU A 331 1.19 3.59 -24.80
C LEU A 331 2.21 4.70 -25.13
N PHE A 332 2.25 5.77 -24.35
CA PHE A 332 3.18 6.89 -24.53
C PHE A 332 4.63 6.50 -24.25
N ARG A 333 4.91 5.75 -23.17
CA ARG A 333 6.24 5.21 -22.86
C ARG A 333 6.82 4.39 -24.02
N HIS A 334 5.97 3.62 -24.71
CA HIS A 334 6.37 2.80 -25.84
C HIS A 334 6.22 3.47 -27.21
N GLN A 335 5.76 4.73 -27.26
CA GLN A 335 5.47 5.47 -28.49
C GLN A 335 4.52 4.74 -29.45
N TYR A 336 3.65 3.86 -28.91
CA TYR A 336 2.71 3.08 -29.71
C TYR A 336 1.50 3.93 -30.06
N SER A 337 1.19 4.05 -31.37
CA SER A 337 0.13 4.93 -31.88
C SER A 337 0.16 6.35 -31.30
N PHE A 338 1.36 6.87 -30.99
CA PHE A 338 1.53 8.11 -30.23
C PHE A 338 0.79 9.35 -30.81
N PRO A 339 0.78 9.60 -32.13
CA PRO A 339 0.01 10.71 -32.68
C PRO A 339 -1.49 10.60 -32.38
N GLU A 340 -2.07 9.41 -32.57
CA GLU A 340 -3.49 9.12 -32.32
C GLU A 340 -3.82 9.17 -30.83
N ALA A 341 -3.04 8.48 -29.99
CA ALA A 341 -3.24 8.48 -28.55
C ALA A 341 -3.10 9.89 -27.95
N ALA A 342 -2.23 10.74 -28.49
CA ALA A 342 -2.07 12.11 -28.02
C ALA A 342 -3.22 13.06 -28.41
N GLU A 343 -4.12 12.67 -29.33
CA GLU A 343 -5.30 13.48 -29.66
C GLU A 343 -6.23 13.66 -28.46
N VAL A 344 -6.18 12.72 -27.50
CA VAL A 344 -6.98 12.73 -26.27
C VAL A 344 -6.83 14.02 -25.45
N PHE A 345 -5.66 14.65 -25.48
CA PHE A 345 -5.42 15.91 -24.76
C PHE A 345 -6.27 17.08 -25.27
N SER A 346 -6.78 16.98 -26.51
CA SER A 346 -7.67 17.99 -27.08
C SER A 346 -9.07 17.94 -26.46
N ASN A 347 -9.49 16.77 -25.98
CA ASN A 347 -10.81 16.53 -25.41
C ASN A 347 -10.74 15.48 -24.27
N VAL A 348 -10.20 15.90 -23.13
CA VAL A 348 -10.08 15.07 -21.93
C VAL A 348 -11.43 15.01 -21.21
N HIS A 349 -11.82 13.81 -20.77
CA HIS A 349 -13.00 13.63 -19.94
C HIS A 349 -12.88 14.41 -18.62
N GLN A 350 -13.96 15.02 -18.12
CA GLN A 350 -13.90 15.90 -16.94
C GLN A 350 -13.32 15.24 -15.67
N TYR A 351 -13.45 13.92 -15.52
CA TYR A 351 -12.89 13.16 -14.39
C TYR A 351 -11.39 12.85 -14.52
N CYS A 352 -10.78 13.10 -15.67
CA CYS A 352 -9.38 12.73 -15.96
C CYS A 352 -8.44 13.92 -16.07
N LEU A 353 -8.91 15.12 -15.70
CA LEU A 353 -8.09 16.32 -15.86
C LEU A 353 -6.83 16.26 -14.98
N GLY A 354 -6.90 15.65 -13.79
CA GLY A 354 -5.75 15.44 -12.91
C GLY A 354 -4.68 14.54 -13.54
N GLU A 355 -5.07 13.38 -14.06
CA GLU A 355 -4.15 12.44 -14.71
C GLU A 355 -3.61 13.03 -16.02
N ALA A 356 -4.44 13.77 -16.75
CA ALA A 356 -4.07 14.39 -18.01
C ALA A 356 -2.99 15.46 -17.84
N VAL A 357 -2.99 16.24 -16.75
CA VAL A 357 -1.94 17.26 -16.55
C VAL A 357 -0.57 16.63 -16.34
N VAL A 358 -0.51 15.52 -15.60
CA VAL A 358 0.72 14.76 -15.38
C VAL A 358 1.25 14.20 -16.71
N LEU A 359 0.38 13.51 -17.46
CA LEU A 359 0.74 12.91 -18.75
C LEU A 359 1.11 13.97 -19.81
N ALA A 360 0.39 15.08 -19.87
CA ALA A 360 0.70 16.16 -20.81
C ALA A 360 2.03 16.82 -20.46
N LEU A 361 2.31 17.09 -19.18
CA LEU A 361 3.59 17.66 -18.77
C LEU A 361 4.78 16.77 -19.21
N GLU A 362 4.63 15.45 -19.13
CA GLU A 362 5.68 14.48 -19.45
C GLU A 362 5.83 14.26 -20.97
N TYR A 363 4.73 14.08 -21.69
CA TYR A 363 4.75 13.62 -23.09
C TYR A 363 4.35 14.68 -24.11
N ARG A 364 3.58 15.70 -23.73
CA ARG A 364 3.07 16.79 -24.60
C ARG A 364 3.05 18.15 -23.90
N PRO A 365 4.22 18.73 -23.52
CA PRO A 365 4.26 19.95 -22.71
C PRO A 365 3.46 21.13 -23.30
N SER A 366 3.38 21.22 -24.62
CA SER A 366 2.59 22.26 -25.31
C SER A 366 1.08 22.22 -25.05
N GLN A 367 0.55 21.15 -24.46
CA GLN A 367 -0.86 21.07 -24.04
C GLN A 367 -1.03 21.17 -22.51
N ALA A 368 0.05 21.05 -21.75
CA ALA A 368 -0.01 20.94 -20.29
C ALA A 368 -0.64 22.18 -19.63
N LEU A 369 -0.26 23.39 -20.04
CA LEU A 369 -0.75 24.63 -19.41
C LEU A 369 -2.28 24.77 -19.51
N LYS A 370 -2.84 24.47 -20.69
CA LYS A 370 -4.30 24.49 -20.90
C LYS A 370 -5.01 23.50 -19.97
N LEU A 371 -4.43 22.31 -19.79
CA LEU A 371 -4.98 21.29 -18.93
C LEU A 371 -4.85 21.66 -17.45
N PHE A 372 -3.74 22.25 -17.00
CA PHE A 372 -3.59 22.75 -15.63
C PHE A 372 -4.66 23.77 -15.29
N ARG A 373 -4.89 24.73 -16.19
CA ARG A 373 -5.92 25.76 -16.02
C ARG A 373 -7.32 25.14 -15.89
N ALA A 374 -7.62 24.12 -16.69
CA ALA A 374 -8.89 23.41 -16.62
C ALA A 374 -9.02 22.58 -15.33
N ALA A 375 -7.98 21.85 -14.94
CA ALA A 375 -7.96 21.00 -13.76
C ALA A 375 -8.12 21.79 -12.46
N LEU A 376 -7.39 22.92 -12.32
CA LEU A 376 -7.50 23.81 -11.15
C LEU A 376 -8.89 24.43 -10.97
N ARG A 377 -9.69 24.51 -12.04
CA ARG A 377 -11.07 25.04 -12.04
C ARG A 377 -12.12 23.95 -12.10
N SER A 378 -11.72 22.69 -11.96
CA SER A 378 -12.65 21.56 -12.02
C SER A 378 -13.57 21.57 -10.80
N GLU A 379 -14.84 21.21 -11.00
CA GLU A 379 -15.77 20.96 -9.90
C GLU A 379 -15.39 19.72 -9.08
N ILE A 380 -14.52 18.86 -9.61
CA ILE A 380 -14.05 17.62 -8.98
C ILE A 380 -12.80 17.93 -8.15
N PRO A 381 -12.84 17.80 -6.80
CA PRO A 381 -11.72 18.13 -5.93
C PRO A 381 -10.43 17.38 -6.27
N ASN A 382 -10.53 16.11 -6.68
CA ASN A 382 -9.35 15.30 -7.01
C ASN A 382 -8.52 15.89 -8.17
N ASN A 383 -9.18 16.42 -9.21
CA ASN A 383 -8.49 17.09 -10.32
C ASN A 383 -7.72 18.32 -9.84
N ARG A 384 -8.34 19.12 -8.96
CA ARG A 384 -7.70 20.31 -8.37
C ARG A 384 -6.52 19.90 -7.49
N MET A 385 -6.68 18.85 -6.68
CA MET A 385 -5.64 18.31 -5.80
C MET A 385 -4.40 17.90 -6.59
N ILE A 386 -4.56 17.03 -7.59
CA ILE A 386 -3.45 16.53 -8.42
C ILE A 386 -2.76 17.70 -9.13
N ALA A 387 -3.52 18.59 -9.78
CA ALA A 387 -2.95 19.74 -10.47
C ALA A 387 -2.19 20.68 -9.52
N ALA A 388 -2.76 20.95 -8.33
CA ALA A 388 -2.13 21.81 -7.34
C ALA A 388 -0.86 21.19 -6.75
N ALA A 389 -0.87 19.89 -6.46
CA ALA A 389 0.29 19.13 -5.99
C ALA A 389 1.43 19.16 -7.02
N VAL A 390 1.13 18.93 -8.30
CA VAL A 390 2.14 18.99 -9.37
C VAL A 390 2.75 20.40 -9.49
N LEU A 391 1.95 21.46 -9.47
CA LEU A 391 2.45 22.84 -9.57
C LEU A 391 3.27 23.26 -8.35
N ALA A 392 2.92 22.78 -7.15
CA ALA A 392 3.70 22.96 -5.92
C ALA A 392 5.05 22.23 -5.98
N LEU A 393 5.09 21.02 -6.55
CA LEU A 393 6.34 20.27 -6.75
C LEU A 393 7.27 20.93 -7.80
N ILE A 394 6.71 21.52 -8.85
CA ILE A 394 7.46 22.25 -9.88
C ILE A 394 8.08 23.53 -9.28
N ASP A 395 7.30 24.26 -8.47
CA ASP A 395 7.71 25.46 -7.72
C ASP A 395 8.42 26.55 -8.54
N GLN A 396 8.01 26.74 -9.80
CA GLN A 396 8.53 27.78 -10.69
C GLN A 396 7.66 29.06 -10.63
N PRO A 397 8.18 30.22 -11.05
CA PRO A 397 7.39 31.46 -11.08
C PRO A 397 6.05 31.31 -11.81
N TRP A 398 6.03 30.65 -12.97
CA TRP A 398 4.81 30.41 -13.73
C TRP A 398 3.84 29.47 -13.01
N SER A 399 4.32 28.43 -12.32
CA SER A 399 3.44 27.47 -11.63
C SER A 399 2.78 28.11 -10.42
N ARG A 400 3.52 28.94 -9.68
CA ARG A 400 2.98 29.78 -8.59
C ARG A 400 1.95 30.78 -9.09
N GLN A 401 2.19 31.37 -10.28
CA GLN A 401 1.27 32.34 -10.87
C GLN A 401 -0.06 31.67 -11.26
N GLU A 402 -0.03 30.49 -11.88
CA GLU A 402 -1.25 29.75 -12.23
C GLU A 402 -2.05 29.33 -10.98
N LEU A 403 -1.38 28.90 -9.91
CA LEU A 403 -2.02 28.63 -8.61
C LEU A 403 -2.64 29.90 -8.01
N LEU A 404 -1.95 31.04 -8.06
CA LEU A 404 -2.46 32.33 -7.58
C LEU A 404 -3.66 32.81 -8.38
N ASP A 405 -3.66 32.62 -9.70
CA ASP A 405 -4.75 33.05 -10.56
C ASP A 405 -6.00 32.22 -10.31
N ALA A 406 -5.88 30.89 -10.23
CA ALA A 406 -7.01 30.03 -9.83
C ALA A 406 -7.51 30.38 -8.41
N PHE A 407 -6.60 30.60 -7.47
CA PHE A 407 -6.92 30.99 -6.10
C PHE A 407 -7.71 32.32 -6.01
N ARG A 408 -7.42 33.30 -6.88
CA ARG A 408 -8.05 34.63 -6.86
C ARG A 408 -9.42 34.69 -7.52
N GLU A 409 -9.83 33.64 -8.22
CA GLU A 409 -11.10 33.61 -8.95
C GLU A 409 -12.32 33.35 -8.06
N SER A 410 -12.13 32.86 -6.85
CA SER A 410 -13.20 32.53 -5.91
C SER A 410 -12.87 32.97 -4.48
N ASP A 411 -13.89 33.41 -3.74
CA ASP A 411 -13.81 33.62 -2.29
C ASP A 411 -14.41 32.43 -1.50
N GLU A 412 -14.86 31.38 -2.19
CA GLU A 412 -15.39 30.18 -1.54
C GLU A 412 -14.27 29.32 -0.96
N SER A 413 -14.47 28.86 0.28
CA SER A 413 -13.46 28.10 1.01
C SER A 413 -13.05 26.83 0.28
N ASP A 414 -14.00 26.12 -0.32
CA ASP A 414 -13.83 24.80 -0.92
C ASP A 414 -13.14 24.87 -2.28
N GLN A 415 -13.56 25.83 -3.12
CA GLN A 415 -12.99 26.02 -4.46
C GLN A 415 -11.53 26.48 -4.43
N THR A 416 -11.12 27.14 -3.35
CA THR A 416 -9.74 27.64 -3.18
C THR A 416 -8.86 26.71 -2.35
N ALA A 417 -9.40 25.63 -1.79
CA ALA A 417 -8.76 24.89 -0.73
C ALA A 417 -7.42 24.26 -1.17
N GLU A 418 -7.41 23.55 -2.31
CA GLU A 418 -6.23 22.86 -2.81
C GLU A 418 -5.14 23.84 -3.24
N CYS A 419 -5.54 24.95 -3.90
CA CYS A 419 -4.60 26.01 -4.28
C CYS A 419 -3.95 26.67 -3.05
N ARG A 420 -4.71 26.96 -1.99
CA ARG A 420 -4.15 27.52 -0.75
C ARG A 420 -3.13 26.59 -0.11
N ALA A 421 -3.48 25.30 0.01
CA ALA A 421 -2.57 24.30 0.55
C ALA A 421 -1.29 24.21 -0.28
N ALA A 422 -1.40 24.12 -1.61
CA ALA A 422 -0.27 24.05 -2.53
C ALA A 422 0.62 25.30 -2.48
N LEU A 423 0.03 26.49 -2.43
CA LEU A 423 0.76 27.75 -2.31
C LEU A 423 1.57 27.83 -1.01
N LEU A 424 1.10 27.24 0.09
CA LEU A 424 1.80 27.18 1.37
C LEU A 424 2.95 26.15 1.40
N GLU A 425 2.94 25.16 0.49
CA GLU A 425 4.03 24.19 0.31
C GLU A 425 5.15 24.71 -0.62
N THR A 426 4.95 25.87 -1.26
CA THR A 426 5.98 26.50 -2.11
C THR A 426 7.15 27.07 -1.28
N GLN A 427 8.26 27.42 -1.94
CA GLN A 427 9.35 28.13 -1.26
C GLN A 427 9.18 29.65 -1.24
N CYS A 428 7.98 30.17 -1.59
CA CYS A 428 7.76 31.61 -1.79
C CYS A 428 7.05 32.29 -0.62
N SER A 429 7.81 32.93 0.25
CA SER A 429 7.26 33.68 1.39
C SER A 429 6.21 34.75 1.03
N GLN A 430 6.33 35.39 -0.14
CA GLN A 430 5.35 36.38 -0.60
C GLN A 430 3.99 35.75 -0.89
N VAL A 431 3.99 34.57 -1.52
CA VAL A 431 2.79 33.79 -1.77
C VAL A 431 2.14 33.34 -0.46
N HIS A 432 2.95 32.93 0.52
CA HIS A 432 2.43 32.50 1.82
C HIS A 432 1.68 33.64 2.51
N GLN A 433 2.22 34.86 2.48
CA GLN A 433 1.54 36.03 3.05
C GLN A 433 0.19 36.30 2.39
N ILE A 434 0.10 36.18 1.06
CA ILE A 434 -1.17 36.35 0.34
C ILE A 434 -2.23 35.36 0.83
N VAL A 435 -1.86 34.08 1.00
CA VAL A 435 -2.79 33.04 1.49
C VAL A 435 -3.21 33.31 2.93
N LEU A 436 -2.25 33.64 3.82
CA LEU A 436 -2.53 33.92 5.22
C LEU A 436 -3.42 35.15 5.42
N GLU A 437 -3.18 36.21 4.63
CA GLU A 437 -4.03 37.42 4.63
C GLU A 437 -5.45 37.13 4.13
N TRP A 438 -5.59 36.24 3.15
CA TRP A 438 -6.91 35.80 2.69
C TRP A 438 -7.63 34.96 3.75
N GLN A 439 -6.94 34.01 4.39
CA GLN A 439 -7.52 33.17 5.46
C GLN A 439 -7.95 34.01 6.67
N ALA A 440 -7.21 35.07 7.00
CA ALA A 440 -7.59 36.02 8.04
C ALA A 440 -8.88 36.79 7.70
N ARG A 441 -9.13 37.08 6.42
CA ARG A 441 -10.34 37.76 5.94
C ARG A 441 -11.54 36.81 5.78
N HIS A 442 -11.28 35.52 5.59
CA HIS A 442 -12.28 34.48 5.38
C HIS A 442 -12.12 33.38 6.42
N PRO A 443 -12.37 33.67 7.71
CA PRO A 443 -12.23 32.67 8.76
C PRO A 443 -13.22 31.53 8.51
N PHE A 444 -12.71 30.31 8.55
CA PHE A 444 -13.53 29.12 8.44
C PHE A 444 -14.54 29.06 9.60
N GLN A 445 -15.83 29.14 9.28
CA GLN A 445 -16.90 29.06 10.28
C GLN A 445 -17.39 27.62 10.39
N ARG A 446 -17.18 27.01 11.56
CA ARG A 446 -17.76 25.70 11.84
C ARG A 446 -19.28 25.80 11.91
N GLN A 447 -19.96 24.82 11.32
CA GLN A 447 -21.41 24.67 11.38
C GLN A 447 -21.87 24.22 12.78
N SER A 448 -21.02 23.47 13.51
CA SER A 448 -21.28 23.02 14.86
C SER A 448 -20.02 22.97 15.72
N ASN A 449 -20.18 23.24 17.01
CA ASN A 449 -19.11 23.08 18.01
C ASN A 449 -19.06 21.65 18.58
N GLU A 450 -20.09 20.83 18.35
CA GLU A 450 -20.21 19.48 18.90
C GLU A 450 -19.81 18.38 17.91
N TRP A 451 -19.99 18.62 16.62
CA TRP A 451 -19.77 17.65 15.54
C TRP A 451 -19.08 18.34 14.38
N MET A 452 -18.07 17.70 13.80
CA MET A 452 -17.51 18.17 12.53
C MET A 452 -18.28 17.55 11.37
N THR A 453 -18.59 18.35 10.36
CA THR A 453 -19.12 17.82 9.10
C THR A 453 -17.99 17.13 8.30
N VAL A 454 -18.36 16.27 7.36
CA VAL A 454 -17.39 15.63 6.45
C VAL A 454 -16.58 16.68 5.69
N GLU A 455 -17.22 17.76 5.27
CA GLU A 455 -16.60 18.91 4.59
C GLU A 455 -15.55 19.59 5.49
N GLU A 456 -15.88 19.84 6.76
CA GLU A 456 -14.95 20.43 7.73
C GLU A 456 -13.73 19.54 7.99
N VAL A 457 -13.94 18.23 8.07
CA VAL A 457 -12.84 17.25 8.21
C VAL A 457 -11.96 17.25 6.97
N ASN A 458 -12.55 17.27 5.78
CA ASN A 458 -11.82 17.27 4.50
C ASN A 458 -10.94 18.52 4.38
N ILE A 459 -11.46 19.71 4.69
CA ILE A 459 -10.71 20.96 4.63
C ILE A 459 -9.56 20.98 5.65
N GLN A 460 -9.78 20.49 6.87
CA GLN A 460 -8.72 20.42 7.89
C GLN A 460 -7.64 19.39 7.55
N SER A 461 -8.03 18.30 6.89
CA SER A 461 -7.12 17.22 6.49
C SER A 461 -6.42 17.51 5.17
N LEU A 462 -6.85 18.56 4.45
CA LEU A 462 -6.36 18.87 3.11
C LEU A 462 -4.84 19.05 3.00
N PRO A 463 -4.14 19.73 3.94
CA PRO A 463 -2.68 19.81 3.87
C PRO A 463 -2.02 18.42 3.94
N VAL A 464 -2.59 17.49 4.71
CA VAL A 464 -2.09 16.11 4.82
C VAL A 464 -2.35 15.36 3.52
N TYR A 465 -3.54 15.49 2.94
CA TYR A 465 -3.86 14.85 1.66
C TYR A 465 -3.04 15.41 0.49
N LEU A 466 -2.84 16.72 0.45
CA LEU A 466 -1.98 17.35 -0.55
C LEU A 466 -0.53 16.87 -0.41
N GLN A 467 0.01 16.82 0.81
CA GLN A 467 1.35 16.31 1.05
C GLN A 467 1.48 14.85 0.62
N TRP A 468 0.48 14.02 0.92
CA TRP A 468 0.41 12.64 0.46
C TRP A 468 0.42 12.53 -1.07
N GLU A 469 -0.39 13.35 -1.75
CA GLU A 469 -0.42 13.42 -3.22
C GLU A 469 0.93 13.89 -3.79
N MET A 470 1.53 14.92 -3.18
CA MET A 470 2.85 15.42 -3.56
C MET A 470 3.93 14.34 -3.40
N ASP A 471 3.90 13.57 -2.31
CA ASP A 471 4.86 12.51 -2.08
C ASP A 471 4.68 11.35 -3.08
N GLY A 472 3.44 11.01 -3.44
CA GLY A 472 3.13 10.04 -4.50
C GLY A 472 3.62 10.46 -5.90
N LEU A 473 3.58 11.76 -6.20
CA LEU A 473 4.00 12.32 -7.49
C LEU A 473 5.46 12.76 -7.53
N ARG A 474 6.14 12.84 -6.38
CA ARG A 474 7.46 13.47 -6.23
C ARG A 474 8.50 12.93 -7.20
N GLU A 475 8.69 11.61 -7.24
CA GLU A 475 9.72 10.97 -8.08
C GLU A 475 9.45 11.17 -9.58
N ARG A 476 8.18 11.26 -9.97
CA ARG A 476 7.77 11.48 -11.36
C ARG A 476 7.92 12.94 -11.79
N ILE A 477 7.56 13.89 -10.92
CA ILE A 477 7.47 15.31 -11.27
C ILE A 477 8.78 16.06 -11.06
N LEU A 478 9.59 15.73 -10.05
CA LEU A 478 10.85 16.44 -9.79
C LEU A 478 11.81 16.47 -10.99
N PRO A 479 11.96 15.39 -11.79
CA PRO A 479 12.74 15.45 -13.03
C PRO A 479 12.19 16.44 -14.07
N LEU A 480 10.88 16.71 -14.05
CA LEU A 480 10.16 17.58 -15.00
C LEU A 480 10.09 19.05 -14.53
N ARG A 481 10.55 19.38 -13.31
CA ARG A 481 10.44 20.74 -12.75
C ARG A 481 11.06 21.86 -13.58
N ASN A 482 12.02 21.50 -14.45
CA ASN A 482 12.74 22.43 -15.32
C ASN A 482 12.12 22.54 -16.73
N VAL A 483 11.03 21.82 -17.00
CA VAL A 483 10.29 21.97 -18.26
C VAL A 483 9.69 23.37 -18.29
N ILE A 484 10.14 24.18 -19.24
CA ILE A 484 9.54 25.47 -19.56
C ILE A 484 8.46 25.18 -20.59
N LEU A 485 7.21 25.54 -20.27
CA LEU A 485 6.12 25.39 -21.22
C LEU A 485 6.29 26.43 -22.34
N PRO A 486 5.92 26.12 -23.60
CA PRO A 486 6.20 26.98 -24.76
C PRO A 486 5.75 28.44 -24.60
N GLU A 487 4.68 28.68 -23.83
CA GLU A 487 4.16 30.01 -23.53
C GLU A 487 5.12 30.89 -22.70
N PHE A 488 6.05 30.28 -21.98
CA PHE A 488 7.02 30.94 -21.10
C PHE A 488 8.47 30.87 -21.63
N GLU A 489 8.71 30.36 -22.85
CA GLU A 489 10.05 30.28 -23.44
C GLU A 489 10.68 31.66 -23.76
N ASN A 490 9.89 32.74 -23.71
CA ASN A 490 10.33 34.10 -24.05
C ASN A 490 10.25 35.09 -22.87
N GLU A 491 9.95 34.61 -21.66
CA GLU A 491 9.97 35.38 -20.41
C GLU A 491 11.25 35.11 -19.61
#